data_AF-A0A6C0H5S6-F1
#
_entry.id   AF-A0A6C0H5S6-F1
#
_cell.length_a   1.000
_cell.length_b   1.000
_cell.length_c   1.000
_cell.angle_alpha   90.00
_cell.angle_beta   90.00
_cell.angle_gamma   90.00
#
_symmetry.space_group_name_H-M   'P 1'
#
loop_
_entity.id
_entity.type
_entity.pdbx_description
1 polymer ?
#
loop_
_entity_poly.entity_id
_entity_poly.type
_entity_poly.pdbx_seq_one_letter_code
_entity_poly.pdbx_strand_id
1 'polypeptide(L)' 'MNFIIPSIAISILFMIYKIIDMKYITKEEIKLKTITKDSLIVFLCSMISMFALEQLNINELIGNSKESLSAFTNEPDF' A
#
# COMPACT_ATOMS: atom_id res chain seq x y z
N MET A 1 -8.34 6.50 -5.03
CA MET A 1 -7.47 5.48 -5.68
C MET A 1 -8.00 4.07 -5.37
N ASN A 2 -7.72 3.01 -6.14
CA ASN A 2 -8.10 1.64 -5.74
C ASN A 2 -7.09 1.05 -4.74
N PHE A 3 -7.38 1.15 -3.43
CA PHE A 3 -6.48 0.70 -2.35
C PHE A 3 -6.50 -0.81 -2.07
N ILE A 4 -7.43 -1.53 -2.70
CA ILE A 4 -7.63 -2.97 -2.48
C ILE A 4 -6.43 -3.76 -3.02
N ILE A 5 -6.01 -3.47 -4.25
CA ILE A 5 -4.91 -4.18 -4.92
C ILE A 5 -3.58 -4.07 -4.14
N PRO A 6 -3.09 -2.86 -3.77
CA PRO A 6 -1.83 -2.76 -3.04
C PRO A 6 -1.93 -3.38 -1.63
N SER A 7 -3.07 -3.24 -0.95
CA SER A 7 -3.27 -3.86 0.37
C SER A 7 -3.21 -5.39 0.32
N ILE A 8 -3.83 -6.01 -0.70
CA ILE A 8 -3.73 -7.45 -0.93
C ILE A 8 -2.28 -7.85 -1.21
N ALA A 9 -1.57 -7.11 -2.06
CA ALA A 9 -0.17 -7.40 -2.38
C ALA A 9 0.75 -7.37 -1.14
N ILE A 10 0.58 -6.35 -0.27
CA ILE A 10 1.33 -6.21 0.98
C ILE A 10 1.06 -7.40 1.91
N SER A 11 -0.21 -7.79 2.06
CA SER A 11 -0.62 -8.95 2.88
C SER A 11 -0.03 -10.27 2.37
N ILE A 12 -0.02 -10.48 1.04
CA ILE A 12 0.58 -11.68 0.43
C ILE A 12 2.10 -11.67 0.63
N LEU A 13 2.78 -10.54 0.42
CA LEU A 13 4.22 -10.41 0.66
C LEU A 13 4.59 -10.71 2.11
N PHE A 14 3.81 -10.20 3.08
CA PHE A 14 3.97 -10.52 4.49
C PHE A 14 3.84 -12.03 4.74
N MET A 15 2.81 -12.66 4.16
CA MET A 15 2.60 -14.11 4.32
C MET A 15 3.76 -14.92 3.75
N ILE A 16 4.26 -14.57 2.56
CA ILE A 16 5.43 -15.21 1.93
C ILE A 16 6.66 -15.04 2.82
N TYR A 17 6.94 -13.81 3.27
CA TYR A 17 8.04 -13.54 4.17
C TYR A 17 7.95 -14.39 5.44
N LYS A 18 6.76 -14.48 6.05
CA LYS A 18 6.57 -15.24 7.29
C LYS A 18 6.77 -16.74 7.12
N ILE A 19 6.38 -17.28 5.96
CA ILE A 19 6.64 -18.68 5.60
C ILE A 19 8.15 -18.92 5.42
N ILE A 20 8.87 -18.01 4.77
CA ILE A 20 10.33 -18.09 4.60
C ILE A 20 11.03 -17.99 5.97
N ASP A 21 10.61 -17.06 6.81
CA ASP A 21 11.10 -16.84 8.17
C ASP A 21 11.02 -18.11 9.01
N MET A 22 9.84 -18.72 9.06
CA MET A 22 9.65 -20.00 9.77
C MET A 22 10.48 -21.13 9.19
N LYS A 23 10.59 -21.21 7.86
CA LYS A 23 11.25 -22.33 7.20
C LYS A 23 12.77 -22.29 7.33
N TYR A 24 13.38 -21.11 7.29
CA TYR A 24 14.84 -20.97 7.16
C TYR A 24 15.53 -20.25 8.32
N ILE A 25 14.87 -19.29 8.97
CA ILE A 25 15.49 -18.48 10.04
C ILE A 25 15.14 -19.05 11.41
N THR A 26 13.87 -18.95 11.80
CA THR A 26 13.42 -19.26 13.17
C THR A 26 13.30 -20.76 13.40
N LYS A 27 13.02 -21.53 12.34
CA LYS A 27 12.81 -23.00 12.37
C LYS A 27 11.74 -23.45 13.37
N GLU A 28 10.86 -22.54 13.76
CA GLU A 28 9.71 -22.80 14.62
C GLU A 28 8.47 -23.07 13.78
N GLU A 29 7.78 -24.16 14.10
CA GLU A 29 6.50 -24.48 13.48
C GLU A 29 5.36 -23.67 14.10
N ILE A 30 5.28 -22.40 13.71
CA ILE A 30 4.09 -21.58 13.96
C ILE A 30 2.93 -22.16 13.14
N LYS A 31 1.75 -22.25 13.76
CA LYS A 31 0.55 -22.77 13.09
C LYS A 31 0.16 -21.86 11.93
N LEU A 32 -0.13 -22.43 10.76
CA LEU A 32 -0.59 -21.68 9.57
C LEU A 32 -1.81 -20.77 9.86
N LYS A 33 -2.71 -21.21 10.76
CA LYS A 33 -3.86 -20.41 11.22
C LYS A 33 -3.45 -19.08 11.86
N THR A 34 -2.32 -19.05 12.56
CA THR A 34 -1.79 -17.82 13.17
C THR A 34 -1.32 -16.85 12.08
N ILE A 35 -0.58 -17.35 11.08
CA ILE A 35 -0.08 -16.54 9.96
C ILE A 35 -1.23 -15.93 9.16
N THR A 36 -2.30 -16.69 8.91
CA THR A 36 -3.48 -16.17 8.22
C THR A 36 -4.18 -15.06 9.02
N LYS A 37 -4.28 -15.21 10.35
CA LYS A 37 -4.81 -14.15 11.22
C LYS A 37 -3.94 -12.90 11.18
N ASP A 38 -2.63 -13.06 11.29
CA ASP A 38 -1.69 -11.93 11.27
C ASP A 38 -1.72 -11.22 9.91
N SER A 39 -1.81 -11.99 8.82
CA SER A 39 -1.92 -11.44 7.46
C SER A 39 -3.22 -10.64 7.25
N LEU A 40 -4.33 -11.07 7.85
CA LEU A 40 -5.59 -10.32 7.84
C LEU A 40 -5.45 -8.99 8.61
N ILE A 41 -4.75 -9.00 9.76
CA ILE A 41 -4.45 -7.78 10.51
C ILE A 41 -3.60 -6.82 9.66
N VAL A 42 -2.55 -7.33 9.00
CA VAL A 42 -1.69 -6.54 8.10
C VAL A 42 -2.49 -5.91 6.96
N PHE A 43 -3.41 -6.66 6.35
CA PHE A 43 -4.31 -6.15 5.32
C PHE A 43 -5.19 -4.99 5.83
N LEU A 44 -5.77 -5.12 7.03
CA LEU A 44 -6.57 -4.06 7.63
C LEU A 44 -5.72 -2.83 7.97
N CYS A 45 -4.53 -3.02 8.52
CA CYS A 45 -3.60 -1.93 8.80
C CYS A 45 -3.17 -1.21 7.52
N SER A 46 -2.89 -1.93 6.43
CA SER A 46 -2.50 -1.29 5.15
C SER A 46 -3.66 -0.50 4.56
N MET A 47 -4.91 -0.98 4.68
CA MET A 47 -6.11 -0.26 4.27
C MET A 47 -6.28 1.05 5.04
N ILE A 48 -6.17 0.99 6.38
CA ILE A 48 -6.27 2.17 7.25
C ILE A 48 -5.13 3.14 6.92
N SER A 49 -3.92 2.64 6.72
CA SER A 49 -2.77 3.47 6.32
C SER A 49 -3.05 4.18 5.00
N MET A 50 -3.44 3.46 3.95
CA MET A 50 -3.75 4.06 2.64
C MET A 50 -4.82 5.14 2.73
N PHE A 51 -5.88 4.89 3.51
CA PHE A 51 -6.92 5.88 3.76
C PHE A 51 -6.38 7.10 4.52
N ALA A 52 -5.58 6.89 5.56
CA ALA A 52 -4.96 7.98 6.30
C ALA A 52 -4.03 8.82 5.40
N LEU A 53 -3.28 8.18 4.49
CA LEU A 53 -2.43 8.89 3.54
C LEU A 53 -3.27 9.73 2.56
N GLU A 54 -4.40 9.23 2.06
CA GLU A 54 -5.30 10.01 1.20
C GLU A 54 -5.87 11.22 1.95
N GLN A 55 -6.30 11.05 3.20
CA GLN A 55 -6.86 12.14 4.01
C GLN A 55 -5.86 13.23 4.35
N LEU A 56 -4.57 12.88 4.46
CA LEU A 56 -3.50 13.83 4.73
C LEU A 56 -3.04 14.57 3.47
N ASN A 57 -3.67 14.34 2.30
CA ASN A 57 -3.32 14.94 1.01
C ASN A 57 -1.81 14.96 0.75
N ILE A 58 -1.11 13.89 1.17
CA ILE A 58 0.36 13.86 1.05
C ILE A 58 0.82 13.87 -0.40
N ASN A 59 -0.05 13.60 -1.37
CA ASN A 59 0.25 13.81 -2.78
C ASN A 59 0.55 15.28 -3.12
N GLU A 60 -0.08 16.24 -2.41
CA GLU A 60 0.24 17.66 -2.52
C GLU A 60 1.57 18.00 -1.82
N LEU A 61 1.86 17.34 -0.69
CA LEU A 61 3.12 17.52 0.07
C LEU A 61 4.35 16.83 -0.57
N ILE A 62 4.14 15.70 -1.27
CA ILE A 62 5.18 14.87 -1.90
C ILE A 62 5.46 15.32 -3.34
N GLY A 63 4.76 16.35 -3.84
CA GLY A 63 5.08 16.99 -5.11
C GLY A 63 4.70 16.16 -6.32
N ASN A 64 3.49 15.57 -6.33
CA ASN A 64 2.95 14.95 -7.54
C ASN A 64 2.52 16.04 -8.53
N SER A 65 3.51 16.61 -9.22
CA SER A 65 3.41 17.62 -10.28
C SER A 65 2.81 17.04 -11.56
N LYS A 66 1.57 16.54 -11.48
CA LYS A 66 0.81 16.09 -12.67
C LYS A 66 -0.08 17.16 -13.29
N GLU A 67 -0.18 18.32 -12.66
CA GLU A 67 -0.68 19.51 -13.34
C GLU A 67 0.52 20.27 -13.90
N SER A 68 0.88 19.99 -15.16
CA SER A 68 1.57 21.02 -15.91
C SER A 68 0.65 22.23 -15.90
N LEU A 69 1.08 23.33 -15.30
CA LEU A 69 0.37 24.61 -15.34
C LEU A 69 0.27 25.06 -16.81
N SER A 70 -0.77 24.63 -17.51
CA SER A 70 -1.14 25.13 -18.85
C SER A 70 -1.74 26.53 -18.74
N ALA A 71 -1.11 27.40 -17.95
CA ALA A 71 -1.56 28.76 -17.71
C ALA A 71 -1.47 29.64 -18.97
N PHE A 72 -0.81 29.18 -20.04
CA PHE A 72 -0.54 29.98 -21.23
C PHE A 72 -0.56 29.21 -22.56
N THR A 73 -1.29 28.09 -22.68
CA THR A 73 -1.34 27.29 -23.93
C THR A 73 -2.62 27.43 -24.75
N ASN A 74 -3.55 28.31 -24.36
CA ASN A 74 -4.72 28.58 -25.20
C ASN A 74 -4.27 29.45 -26.39
N GLU A 75 -4.53 29.00 -27.61
CA GLU A 75 -4.43 29.84 -28.81
C GLU A 75 -5.43 31.00 -28.68
N PRO A 76 -5.05 32.22 -29.08
CA PRO A 76 -5.93 33.38 -28.92
C PRO A 76 -7.16 33.25 -29.81
N ASP A 77 -8.35 33.40 -29.21
CA ASP A 77 -9.61 33.57 -29.94
C ASP A 77 -9.56 34.94 -30.67
N PHE A 78 -9.00 34.95 -31.89
CA PHE A 78 -9.20 36.02 -32.87
C PHE A 78 -10.07 35.51 -34.02
#